data_AF-A0A661F6V6-F1
#
_entry.id   AF-A0A661F6V6-F1
#
_cell.length_a   1.000
_cell.length_b   1.000
_cell.length_c   1.000
_cell.angle_alpha   90.00
_cell.angle_beta   90.00
_cell.angle_gamma   90.00
#
_symmetry.space_group_name_H-M   'P 1'
#
loop_
_entity.id
_entity.type
_entity.pdbx_description
1 polymer ?
#
loop_
_entity_poly.entity_id
_entity_poly.type
_entity_poly.pdbx_seq_one_letter_code
_entity_poly.pdbx_strand_id
1 'polypeptide(L)'
;MTSSIQVQISNNPRIQFDKFFKHSVLLFFLYFSLGYIPNANAMNKFDPFIIKNGAYDLKIIGNGVHQLKDDPGYADDSSFYSRKSTSFNNKMDFYYLDIDNNSSTFNSSTASYIIPAGERVVAASLHWGGRTRTTSDVQTFDPDDFTAFGLPNGPMPSDTYDRRDAKVSFDNGQNYFDITAQAFRSSTTHTPGEFSASYDITQLVQASVVNNRLDITVANVLLMGPTVTDKTSAIGGWTVQLVISEAGNIQKRVVIYEGLFTTDESVVINGFITPSAATVGPFVTLMAGDGDLLANSDFFRFGEVGSPVDLSDALHPADDVANSRGTFNAQYFTDLSSFPRSPIRDRDVVDVIGLQTPAPILPPLSTEAEVSVGQSGDGITYHSIGLMFEADGLDWGDAPDSFGTDAIAGNSGADPIGPSHIKPTSVFLGVQEPDSDSGGMPTPDADGDDNTSLEGAPDDEDGVVLPQRLVPNVGDPYSFDVTVSGSGFLNAWLDWNGNGVFENSERIATVDQVVTAGTVTLSGVIPATVVAGKSYARFRICSTIANCDSPTGHAGDGEVED
;
A
#
# COMPACT_ATOMS: atom_id res chain seq x y z
N MET A 1 48.52 60.84 -8.92
CA MET A 1 49.09 59.64 -8.29
C MET A 1 48.38 58.44 -8.88
N THR A 2 49.14 57.62 -9.62
CA THR A 2 48.97 56.18 -9.92
C THR A 2 47.57 55.60 -10.18
N SER A 3 47.27 54.89 -11.26
CA SER A 3 47.93 54.58 -12.54
C SER A 3 46.95 53.77 -13.38
N SER A 4 46.83 54.14 -14.66
CA SER A 4 46.20 53.43 -15.77
C SER A 4 46.96 52.15 -16.17
N ILE A 5 46.30 51.21 -16.88
CA ILE A 5 46.62 50.82 -18.28
C ILE A 5 45.93 49.49 -18.65
N GLN A 6 45.29 49.52 -19.82
CA GLN A 6 44.90 48.38 -20.63
C GLN A 6 45.96 48.11 -21.72
N VAL A 7 46.29 46.83 -21.92
CA VAL A 7 46.42 46.13 -23.23
C VAL A 7 47.77 46.17 -24.00
N GLN A 8 48.36 44.97 -24.16
CA GLN A 8 48.76 44.25 -25.42
C GLN A 8 50.22 43.75 -25.68
N ILE A 9 50.31 42.45 -26.07
CA ILE A 9 51.28 41.64 -26.90
C ILE A 9 52.79 41.72 -26.54
N SER A 10 53.68 40.70 -26.63
CA SER A 10 53.77 39.44 -27.38
C SER A 10 54.87 38.53 -26.81
N ASN A 11 54.78 37.21 -27.03
CA ASN A 11 55.79 36.41 -27.77
C ASN A 11 55.59 34.89 -27.58
N ASN A 12 55.36 34.22 -28.71
CA ASN A 12 55.55 32.77 -28.91
C ASN A 12 57.07 32.54 -29.14
N PRO A 13 57.66 31.34 -28.89
CA PRO A 13 57.46 30.20 -29.81
C PRO A 13 57.51 28.77 -29.19
N ARG A 14 56.72 27.88 -29.80
CA ARG A 14 57.01 26.49 -30.23
C ARG A 14 57.88 25.57 -29.32
N ILE A 15 57.30 24.44 -28.91
CA ILE A 15 57.93 23.10 -29.03
C ILE A 15 56.89 22.09 -29.54
N GLN A 16 57.28 21.29 -30.53
CA GLN A 16 56.52 20.26 -31.26
C GLN A 16 56.89 18.84 -30.80
N PHE A 17 55.89 17.94 -30.80
CA PHE A 17 55.86 16.47 -31.10
C PHE A 17 56.99 15.56 -30.56
N ASP A 18 56.77 14.34 -30.01
CA ASP A 18 56.05 13.23 -30.65
C ASP A 18 55.88 11.98 -29.72
N LYS A 19 54.77 11.24 -29.90
CA LYS A 19 54.51 9.78 -29.71
C LYS A 19 54.59 9.10 -28.32
N PHE A 20 53.46 8.53 -27.88
CA PHE A 20 53.16 7.09 -28.00
C PHE A 20 51.67 6.79 -27.69
N PHE A 21 51.07 5.94 -28.52
CA PHE A 21 49.68 5.45 -28.51
C PHE A 21 49.42 4.47 -27.34
N LYS A 22 48.26 4.55 -26.66
CA LYS A 22 47.30 3.44 -26.44
C LYS A 22 46.16 3.82 -25.47
N HIS A 23 44.95 3.83 -26.03
CA HIS A 23 43.62 3.47 -25.48
C HIS A 23 43.37 3.57 -23.97
N SER A 24 42.51 4.52 -23.59
CA SER A 24 41.36 4.32 -22.68
C SER A 24 40.42 5.52 -22.85
N VAL A 25 39.34 5.33 -23.60
CA VAL A 25 38.26 6.30 -23.78
C VAL A 25 37.34 6.19 -22.57
N LEU A 26 37.32 7.21 -21.70
CA LEU A 26 36.26 7.41 -20.71
C LEU A 26 35.31 8.47 -21.30
N LEU A 27 34.20 8.03 -21.88
CA LEU A 27 33.13 8.90 -22.35
C LEU A 27 32.37 9.42 -21.13
N PHE A 28 32.40 10.74 -20.90
CA PHE A 28 31.44 11.42 -20.03
C PHE A 28 30.14 11.61 -20.82
N PHE A 29 29.10 10.86 -20.49
CA PHE A 29 27.73 11.17 -20.91
C PHE A 29 27.16 12.21 -19.95
N LEU A 30 26.95 13.44 -20.44
CA LEU A 30 26.01 14.37 -19.80
C LEU A 30 24.60 13.90 -20.15
N TYR A 31 23.92 13.25 -19.21
CA TYR A 31 22.47 13.10 -19.23
C TYR A 31 21.85 14.45 -18.83
N PHE A 32 21.28 15.17 -19.80
CA PHE A 32 20.26 16.16 -19.52
C PHE A 32 18.95 15.39 -19.30
N SER A 33 18.66 15.00 -18.05
CA SER A 33 17.30 14.68 -17.65
C SER A 33 16.56 16.01 -17.47
N LEU A 34 15.75 16.39 -18.46
CA LEU A 34 14.58 17.21 -18.18
C LEU A 34 13.68 16.34 -17.30
N GLY A 35 13.82 16.51 -15.99
CA GLY A 35 12.94 15.89 -15.00
C GLY A 35 11.52 16.30 -15.31
N TYR A 36 10.74 15.34 -15.79
CA TYR A 36 9.31 15.34 -15.64
C TYR A 36 9.06 15.29 -14.13
N ILE A 37 8.81 16.45 -13.52
CA ILE A 37 8.21 16.50 -12.19
C ILE A 37 6.73 16.20 -12.47
N PRO A 38 6.21 15.02 -12.11
CA PRO A 38 4.77 14.82 -12.17
C PRO A 38 4.16 15.93 -11.32
N ASN A 39 3.16 16.63 -11.88
CA ASN A 39 2.33 17.51 -11.07
C ASN A 39 1.92 16.72 -9.83
N ALA A 40 2.05 17.32 -8.64
CA ALA A 40 1.55 16.74 -7.41
C ALA A 40 0.06 16.48 -7.60
N ASN A 41 -0.29 15.25 -7.99
CA ASN A 41 -1.66 14.79 -7.99
C ASN A 41 -2.11 14.86 -6.53
N ALA A 42 -3.26 15.47 -6.26
CA ALA A 42 -3.87 15.38 -4.94
C ALA A 42 -3.93 13.89 -4.55
N MET A 43 -3.34 13.51 -3.42
CA MET A 43 -3.52 12.15 -2.90
C MET A 43 -5.01 11.94 -2.69
N ASN A 44 -5.58 10.86 -3.22
CA ASN A 44 -6.94 10.53 -2.83
C ASN A 44 -6.89 10.07 -1.38
N LYS A 45 -7.95 10.38 -0.64
CA LYS A 45 -8.07 9.96 0.75
C LYS A 45 -8.31 8.44 0.74
N PHE A 46 -7.45 7.65 1.38
CA PHE A 46 -7.51 6.18 1.40
C PHE A 46 -7.25 5.51 0.05
N ASP A 47 -6.09 5.80 -0.54
CA ASP A 47 -5.53 4.98 -1.62
C ASP A 47 -5.02 3.63 -1.06
N PRO A 48 -5.14 2.51 -1.80
CA PRO A 48 -4.54 1.25 -1.42
C PRO A 48 -3.02 1.38 -1.28
N PHE A 49 -2.51 1.04 -0.10
CA PHE A 49 -1.08 1.07 0.23
C PHE A 49 -0.41 -0.30 0.05
N ILE A 50 -1.06 -1.37 0.52
CA ILE A 50 -0.61 -2.76 0.33
C ILE A 50 -1.80 -3.61 -0.08
N ILE A 51 -1.64 -4.39 -1.16
CA ILE A 51 -2.59 -5.41 -1.60
C ILE A 51 -1.89 -6.78 -1.60
N LYS A 52 -2.54 -7.80 -1.03
CA LYS A 52 -2.05 -9.18 -1.02
C LYS A 52 -3.19 -10.18 -1.23
N ASN A 53 -2.97 -11.16 -2.11
CA ASN A 53 -3.84 -12.32 -2.31
C ASN A 53 -3.11 -13.60 -1.94
N GLY A 54 -3.78 -14.47 -1.20
CA GLY A 54 -3.22 -15.74 -0.75
C GLY A 54 -3.94 -16.29 0.46
N ALA A 55 -3.49 -17.45 0.94
CA ALA A 55 -3.88 -17.97 2.25
C ALA A 55 -3.22 -17.12 3.34
N TYR A 56 -3.88 -16.02 3.72
CA TYR A 56 -3.35 -15.01 4.64
C TYR A 56 -4.25 -14.73 5.83
N ASP A 57 -3.67 -14.13 6.85
CA ASP A 57 -4.36 -13.54 7.98
C ASP A 57 -3.86 -12.11 8.21
N LEU A 58 -4.74 -11.22 8.64
CA LEU A 58 -4.44 -9.82 8.92
C LEU A 58 -4.41 -9.59 10.43
N LYS A 59 -3.37 -8.89 10.88
CA LYS A 59 -3.15 -8.57 12.29
C LYS A 59 -2.77 -7.11 12.44
N ILE A 60 -3.19 -6.52 13.54
CA ILE A 60 -2.80 -5.15 13.92
C ILE A 60 -2.24 -5.16 15.34
N ILE A 61 -1.11 -4.48 15.52
CA ILE A 61 -0.50 -4.20 16.82
C ILE A 61 -0.13 -2.73 16.86
N GLY A 62 -0.08 -2.12 18.03
CA GLY A 62 0.29 -0.70 18.11
C GLY A 62 0.42 -0.18 19.53
N ASN A 63 0.60 1.12 19.64
CA ASN A 63 0.55 1.84 20.91
C ASN A 63 0.15 3.30 20.71
N GLY A 64 -0.45 3.89 21.75
CA GLY A 64 -0.69 5.33 21.78
C GLY A 64 0.59 6.12 22.08
N VAL A 65 0.58 7.39 21.69
CA VAL A 65 1.61 8.38 21.95
C VAL A 65 0.93 9.61 22.55
N HIS A 66 1.50 10.10 23.65
CA HIS A 66 1.02 11.29 24.35
C HIS A 66 2.16 12.26 24.54
N GLN A 67 1.96 13.53 24.18
CA GLN A 67 2.97 14.57 24.33
C GLN A 67 2.42 15.73 25.17
N LEU A 68 3.25 16.23 26.10
CA LEU A 68 2.93 17.33 27.02
C LEU A 68 3.60 18.64 26.58
N LYS A 69 3.03 19.78 27.02
CA LYS A 69 3.60 21.13 26.79
C LYS A 69 5.05 21.28 27.26
N ASP A 70 5.35 20.80 28.46
CA ASP A 70 6.68 20.93 29.08
C ASP A 70 7.58 19.72 28.76
N ASP A 71 7.16 18.88 27.81
CA ASP A 71 7.93 17.78 27.26
C ASP A 71 8.79 18.32 26.10
N PRO A 72 10.12 18.36 26.28
CA PRO A 72 11.00 19.05 25.35
C PRO A 72 11.34 18.22 24.09
N GLY A 73 10.73 17.05 23.90
CA GLY A 73 10.99 16.20 22.74
C GLY A 73 12.39 15.57 22.74
N TYR A 74 12.94 15.30 23.93
CA TYR A 74 14.24 14.64 24.10
C TYR A 74 14.18 13.55 25.17
N ALA A 75 15.06 12.54 25.03
CA ALA A 75 15.22 11.42 25.96
C ALA A 75 15.47 11.87 27.42
N ASP A 76 14.77 11.26 28.39
CA ASP A 76 15.02 11.47 29.82
C ASP A 76 14.81 10.19 30.63
N ASP A 77 15.91 9.48 30.86
CA ASP A 77 16.02 8.19 31.55
C ASP A 77 15.61 8.24 33.04
N SER A 78 15.40 9.42 33.62
CA SER A 78 15.31 9.60 35.08
C SER A 78 13.90 9.59 35.66
N SER A 79 12.85 9.52 34.82
CA SER A 79 11.53 10.04 35.22
C SER A 79 10.29 9.34 34.61
N PHE A 80 10.35 8.01 34.42
CA PHE A 80 9.29 7.20 33.77
C PHE A 80 7.86 7.37 34.36
N TYR A 81 7.70 7.48 35.68
CA TYR A 81 6.38 7.60 36.34
C TYR A 81 6.13 8.96 37.03
N SER A 82 7.09 9.88 37.01
CA SER A 82 7.00 11.17 37.71
C SER A 82 6.44 12.29 36.85
N ARG A 83 6.42 12.13 35.52
CA ARG A 83 5.79 13.09 34.59
C ARG A 83 4.33 12.71 34.36
N LYS A 84 3.42 13.51 34.91
CA LYS A 84 1.98 13.36 34.78
C LYS A 84 1.38 14.60 34.11
N SER A 85 0.42 14.39 33.22
CA SER A 85 -0.43 15.48 32.73
C SER A 85 -1.17 16.17 33.90
N THR A 86 -1.35 17.49 33.83
CA THR A 86 -2.32 18.20 34.69
C THR A 86 -3.74 18.18 34.13
N SER A 87 -3.90 17.66 32.91
CA SER A 87 -5.15 17.58 32.17
C SER A 87 -5.73 16.17 32.35
N PHE A 88 -6.94 16.11 32.88
CA PHE A 88 -7.72 14.88 32.99
C PHE A 88 -8.49 14.69 31.68
N ASN A 89 -8.30 13.55 31.00
CA ASN A 89 -9.35 12.99 30.13
C ASN A 89 -10.05 11.89 30.94
N ASN A 90 -11.37 11.99 31.10
CA ASN A 90 -12.19 11.05 31.88
C ASN A 90 -11.62 10.58 33.24
N LYS A 91 -10.92 11.48 33.97
CA LYS A 91 -10.28 11.26 35.30
C LYS A 91 -9.08 10.30 35.30
N MET A 92 -8.41 10.12 34.16
CA MET A 92 -7.20 9.32 34.04
C MET A 92 -5.94 10.19 34.05
N ASP A 93 -4.89 9.73 34.75
CA ASP A 93 -3.54 10.30 34.69
C ASP A 93 -2.82 9.76 33.45
N PHE A 94 -2.31 10.64 32.60
CA PHE A 94 -1.45 10.30 31.45
C PHE A 94 0.03 10.35 31.80
N TYR A 95 0.81 9.41 31.26
CA TYR A 95 2.25 9.28 31.47
C TYR A 95 2.99 9.31 30.12
N TYR A 96 4.14 9.98 30.11
CA TYR A 96 5.10 9.89 29.02
C TYR A 96 5.68 8.47 28.97
N LEU A 97 5.75 7.87 27.78
CA LEU A 97 6.28 6.52 27.59
C LEU A 97 7.52 6.58 26.71
N ASP A 98 8.66 6.34 27.35
CA ASP A 98 9.96 6.17 26.70
C ASP A 98 10.65 5.03 27.45
N ILE A 99 10.64 3.87 26.81
CA ILE A 99 10.97 2.59 27.43
C ILE A 99 12.43 2.20 27.24
N ASP A 100 13.16 2.97 26.46
CA ASP A 100 14.59 2.81 26.24
C ASP A 100 15.38 3.97 26.88
N ASN A 101 16.70 3.81 26.87
CA ASN A 101 17.65 4.81 27.39
C ASN A 101 18.44 5.43 26.24
N ASN A 102 17.89 5.45 25.03
CA ASN A 102 18.59 5.95 23.86
C ASN A 102 18.39 7.46 23.77
N SER A 103 19.50 8.20 23.86
CA SER A 103 19.44 9.67 23.88
C SER A 103 18.97 10.30 22.56
N SER A 104 18.89 9.53 21.48
CA SER A 104 18.38 9.96 20.17
C SER A 104 16.88 9.74 19.97
N THR A 105 16.22 9.14 20.97
CA THR A 105 14.78 8.83 20.91
C THR A 105 13.97 9.61 21.94
N PHE A 106 12.67 9.71 21.67
CA PHE A 106 11.65 10.15 22.63
C PHE A 106 10.34 9.43 22.30
N ASN A 107 9.41 9.37 23.26
CA ASN A 107 8.14 8.67 23.10
C ASN A 107 8.29 7.22 22.58
N SER A 108 9.34 6.50 23.02
CA SER A 108 9.58 5.13 22.59
C SER A 108 8.62 4.15 23.27
N SER A 109 8.07 3.22 22.51
CA SER A 109 7.20 2.16 23.04
C SER A 109 7.27 0.88 22.21
N THR A 110 7.12 -0.28 22.86
CA THR A 110 7.22 -1.60 22.21
C THR A 110 5.86 -2.28 22.12
N ALA A 111 5.63 -2.93 20.98
CA ALA A 111 4.64 -3.97 20.78
C ALA A 111 5.33 -5.29 20.44
N SER A 112 4.73 -6.40 20.89
CA SER A 112 5.20 -7.74 20.56
C SER A 112 4.09 -8.52 19.86
N TYR A 113 4.47 -9.34 18.89
CA TYR A 113 3.60 -10.31 18.25
C TYR A 113 4.29 -11.68 18.16
N ILE A 114 3.56 -12.74 18.50
CA ILE A 114 4.02 -14.11 18.35
C ILE A 114 3.39 -14.65 17.07
N ILE A 115 4.25 -14.95 16.11
CA ILE A 115 3.86 -15.53 14.82
C ILE A 115 3.57 -17.02 15.07
N PRO A 116 2.44 -17.56 14.58
CA PRO A 116 2.16 -18.97 14.70
C PRO A 116 3.24 -19.85 14.05
N ALA A 117 3.41 -21.07 14.58
CA ALA A 117 4.46 -21.96 14.09
C ALA A 117 4.19 -22.41 12.65
N GLY A 118 5.19 -22.23 11.77
CA GLY A 118 5.07 -22.56 10.34
C GLY A 118 4.58 -21.40 9.48
N GLU A 119 4.17 -20.30 10.11
CA GLU A 119 3.72 -19.08 9.44
C GLU A 119 4.84 -18.03 9.38
N ARG A 120 4.71 -17.06 8.47
CA ARG A 120 5.67 -15.98 8.26
C ARG A 120 4.96 -14.66 7.97
N VAL A 121 5.65 -13.55 8.23
CA VAL A 121 5.22 -12.23 7.79
C VAL A 121 5.40 -12.11 6.27
N VAL A 122 4.31 -11.89 5.56
CA VAL A 122 4.26 -11.67 4.11
C VAL A 122 4.40 -10.19 3.78
N ALA A 123 3.72 -9.34 4.54
CA ALA A 123 3.81 -7.88 4.43
C ALA A 123 3.66 -7.21 5.79
N ALA A 124 4.25 -6.03 5.95
CA ALA A 124 4.12 -5.21 7.15
C ALA A 124 4.15 -3.72 6.82
N SER A 125 3.16 -2.97 7.30
CA SER A 125 3.14 -1.51 7.18
C SER A 125 3.09 -0.85 8.55
N LEU A 126 3.97 0.12 8.76
CA LEU A 126 3.95 1.02 9.91
C LEU A 126 3.06 2.22 9.56
N HIS A 127 2.16 2.56 10.46
CA HIS A 127 1.31 3.74 10.40
C HIS A 127 1.48 4.53 11.68
N TRP A 128 1.58 5.86 11.60
CA TRP A 128 1.64 6.72 12.77
C TRP A 128 0.99 8.07 12.50
N GLY A 129 0.48 8.71 13.54
CA GLY A 129 -0.33 9.91 13.36
C GLY A 129 -1.01 10.35 14.63
N GLY A 130 -1.82 11.39 14.51
CA GLY A 130 -2.59 11.93 15.62
C GLY A 130 -2.93 13.40 15.47
N ARG A 131 -3.49 13.97 16.53
CA ARG A 131 -3.80 15.40 16.64
C ARG A 131 -2.55 16.17 17.03
N THR A 132 -2.13 17.08 16.16
CA THR A 132 -1.03 18.01 16.42
C THR A 132 -1.51 19.26 17.13
N ARG A 133 -0.63 19.85 17.95
CA ARG A 133 -0.84 21.17 18.57
C ARG A 133 0.22 22.15 18.08
N THR A 134 -0.22 23.35 17.69
CA THR A 134 0.67 24.49 17.38
C THR A 134 0.04 25.79 17.91
N THR A 135 0.87 26.78 18.27
CA THR A 135 0.40 28.05 18.88
C THR A 135 0.06 29.15 17.89
N SER A 136 0.45 29.02 16.63
CA SER A 136 0.09 29.83 15.45
C SER A 136 1.02 29.37 14.32
N ASP A 137 0.47 29.06 13.15
CA ASP A 137 1.15 28.89 11.85
C ASP A 137 2.62 28.42 11.90
N VAL A 138 2.89 27.20 12.39
CA VAL A 138 4.21 26.58 12.16
C VAL A 138 4.22 26.04 10.72
N GLN A 139 4.59 26.92 9.79
CA GLN A 139 4.71 26.62 8.34
C GLN A 139 5.95 25.79 7.97
N THR A 140 6.85 25.52 8.91
CA THR A 140 8.05 24.69 8.68
C THR A 140 8.35 23.90 9.93
N PHE A 141 8.15 22.59 9.89
CA PHE A 141 8.50 21.69 10.97
C PHE A 141 9.36 20.57 10.41
N ASP A 142 10.60 20.48 10.90
CA ASP A 142 11.58 19.44 10.57
C ASP A 142 11.70 18.51 11.80
N PRO A 143 11.27 17.23 11.71
CA PRO A 143 11.31 16.30 12.83
C PRO A 143 12.75 15.88 13.25
N ASP A 144 13.74 16.05 12.37
CA ASP A 144 15.11 15.59 12.58
C ASP A 144 16.03 16.63 13.24
N ASP A 145 15.63 17.90 13.28
CA ASP A 145 16.45 18.98 13.86
C ASP A 145 15.66 19.94 14.75
N PHE A 146 15.62 19.62 16.03
CA PHE A 146 15.06 20.51 17.06
C PHE A 146 15.90 21.78 17.31
N THR A 147 17.03 21.99 16.61
CA THR A 147 17.90 23.17 16.75
C THR A 147 18.27 23.91 15.46
N ALA A 148 18.08 23.34 14.26
CA ALA A 148 18.34 24.04 13.00
C ALA A 148 17.08 24.70 12.43
N PHE A 149 16.94 25.97 12.78
CA PHE A 149 16.49 26.95 11.79
C PHE A 149 17.58 27.10 10.73
N GLY A 150 17.56 26.27 9.68
CA GLY A 150 18.75 26.15 8.83
C GLY A 150 18.62 25.54 7.44
N LEU A 151 17.43 25.42 6.83
CA LEU A 151 17.35 25.31 5.36
C LEU A 151 17.00 26.68 4.78
N PRO A 152 17.87 27.28 3.94
CA PRO A 152 17.50 28.48 3.21
C PRO A 152 16.59 28.04 2.07
N ASN A 153 15.27 28.23 2.21
CA ASN A 153 14.43 28.87 1.20
C ASN A 153 12.93 28.82 1.56
N GLY A 154 12.44 29.95 2.07
CA GLY A 154 11.13 30.51 1.72
C GLY A 154 9.85 29.85 2.28
N PRO A 155 8.72 30.58 2.21
CA PRO A 155 7.40 30.03 2.55
C PRO A 155 7.03 28.89 1.60
N MET A 156 6.51 27.79 2.16
CA MET A 156 6.09 26.60 1.41
C MET A 156 4.80 26.89 0.61
N PRO A 157 4.71 26.52 -0.68
CA PRO A 157 3.48 26.64 -1.47
C PRO A 157 2.36 25.72 -0.95
N SER A 158 1.10 26.09 -1.17
CA SER A 158 -0.03 25.18 -1.00
C SER A 158 0.15 23.92 -1.86
N ASP A 159 -0.42 22.79 -1.41
CA ASP A 159 -0.39 21.48 -2.09
C ASP A 159 0.99 20.79 -2.15
N THR A 160 1.79 20.89 -1.08
CA THR A 160 3.07 20.17 -0.95
C THR A 160 3.26 19.44 0.40
N TYR A 161 4.04 18.35 0.36
CA TYR A 161 4.17 17.28 1.35
C TYR A 161 4.79 17.68 2.70
N ASP A 162 4.29 17.07 3.78
CA ASP A 162 4.82 17.15 5.13
C ASP A 162 5.69 15.92 5.43
N ARG A 163 7.00 16.11 5.65
CA ARG A 163 7.92 15.04 6.04
C ARG A 163 7.68 14.73 7.52
N ARG A 164 7.24 13.51 7.82
CA ARG A 164 7.16 13.01 9.20
C ARG A 164 8.13 11.87 9.36
N ASP A 165 9.00 12.02 10.34
CA ASP A 165 9.98 11.00 10.67
C ASP A 165 9.53 10.25 11.92
N ALA A 166 9.80 8.96 11.94
CA ALA A 166 9.69 8.08 13.09
C ALA A 166 10.96 7.21 13.14
N LYS A 167 11.23 6.62 14.29
CA LYS A 167 12.32 5.66 14.44
C LYS A 167 11.77 4.30 14.80
N VAL A 168 12.25 3.25 14.13
CA VAL A 168 11.85 1.87 14.39
C VAL A 168 13.04 1.03 14.86
N SER A 169 12.82 0.16 15.84
CA SER A 169 13.83 -0.74 16.40
C SER A 169 13.24 -2.14 16.53
N PHE A 170 14.07 -3.16 16.31
CA PHE A 170 13.69 -4.58 16.49
C PHE A 170 14.52 -5.31 17.55
N ASP A 171 15.27 -4.57 18.37
CA ASP A 171 16.19 -5.12 19.37
C ASP A 171 16.01 -4.50 20.76
N ASN A 172 14.77 -4.11 21.09
CA ASN A 172 14.39 -3.43 22.33
C ASN A 172 15.04 -2.05 22.51
N GLY A 173 15.05 -1.25 21.45
CA GLY A 173 15.46 0.16 21.47
C GLY A 173 16.97 0.37 21.51
N GLN A 174 17.77 -0.64 21.15
CA GLN A 174 19.24 -0.52 21.12
C GLN A 174 19.71 0.10 19.80
N ASN A 175 19.16 -0.35 18.67
CA ASN A 175 19.48 0.18 17.35
C ASN A 175 18.20 0.58 16.61
N TYR A 176 18.21 1.79 16.05
CA TYR A 176 17.08 2.37 15.36
C TYR A 176 17.35 2.58 13.87
N PHE A 177 16.33 2.35 13.06
CA PHE A 177 16.23 2.76 11.67
C PHE A 177 15.40 4.04 11.59
N ASP A 178 15.88 5.01 10.83
CA ASP A 178 15.12 6.21 10.50
C ASP A 178 14.08 5.90 9.42
N ILE A 179 12.82 6.20 9.71
CA ILE A 179 11.69 6.03 8.81
C ILE A 179 11.17 7.41 8.46
N THR A 180 11.19 7.74 7.17
CA THR A 180 10.69 9.02 6.65
C THR A 180 9.53 8.73 5.71
N ALA A 181 8.37 9.33 5.97
CA ALA A 181 7.23 9.26 5.07
C ALA A 181 6.57 10.63 4.86
N GLN A 182 5.82 10.72 3.76
CA GLN A 182 4.88 11.80 3.54
C GLN A 182 3.62 11.54 4.38
N ALA A 183 3.08 12.60 4.98
CA ALA A 183 1.87 12.49 5.81
C ALA A 183 0.64 13.10 5.12
N PHE A 184 -0.49 12.40 5.19
CA PHE A 184 -1.81 12.96 4.93
C PHE A 184 -2.20 13.89 6.09
N ARG A 185 -2.83 15.04 5.79
CA ARG A 185 -3.30 16.01 6.79
C ARG A 185 -4.77 16.38 6.58
N SER A 186 -5.52 16.57 7.66
CA SER A 186 -6.94 16.98 7.62
C SER A 186 -7.17 18.43 7.19
N SER A 187 -6.25 19.33 7.51
CA SER A 187 -6.32 20.75 7.13
C SER A 187 -4.92 21.39 7.07
N THR A 188 -4.71 22.27 6.08
CA THR A 188 -3.51 23.14 6.00
C THR A 188 -3.67 24.43 6.81
N THR A 189 -4.86 24.69 7.37
CA THR A 189 -5.24 26.01 7.94
C THR A 189 -5.87 25.97 9.33
N HIS A 190 -6.21 24.80 9.88
CA HIS A 190 -6.83 24.67 11.20
C HIS A 190 -5.88 24.08 12.23
N THR A 191 -5.93 24.66 13.44
CA THR A 191 -5.26 24.18 14.64
C THR A 191 -6.32 23.85 15.71
N PRO A 192 -6.32 22.64 16.30
CA PRO A 192 -5.39 21.53 16.06
C PRO A 192 -5.53 20.95 14.64
N GLY A 193 -4.44 20.43 14.09
CA GLY A 193 -4.44 19.76 12.79
C GLY A 193 -4.12 18.29 12.99
N GLU A 194 -4.71 17.40 12.20
CA GLU A 194 -4.49 15.96 12.30
C GLU A 194 -3.65 15.44 11.14
N PHE A 195 -2.82 14.43 11.40
CA PHE A 195 -2.05 13.76 10.36
C PHE A 195 -2.01 12.24 10.51
N SER A 196 -1.74 11.56 9.41
CA SER A 196 -1.39 10.15 9.35
C SER A 196 -0.27 9.95 8.32
N ALA A 197 0.70 9.12 8.65
CA ALA A 197 1.82 8.75 7.78
C ALA A 197 1.97 7.22 7.80
N SER A 198 2.44 6.68 6.68
CA SER A 198 2.54 5.24 6.46
C SER A 198 3.86 4.89 5.78
N TYR A 199 4.44 3.74 6.12
CA TYR A 199 5.69 3.26 5.51
C TYR A 199 5.72 1.72 5.46
N ASP A 200 6.17 1.16 4.34
CA ASP A 200 6.33 -0.29 4.18
C ASP A 200 7.61 -0.74 4.89
N ILE A 201 7.44 -1.49 5.97
CA ILE A 201 8.53 -2.04 6.79
C ILE A 201 8.67 -3.55 6.60
N THR A 202 8.10 -4.13 5.53
CA THR A 202 8.07 -5.58 5.26
C THR A 202 9.45 -6.20 5.36
N GLN A 203 10.44 -5.65 4.64
CA GLN A 203 11.80 -6.20 4.62
C GLN A 203 12.48 -6.11 6.00
N LEU A 204 12.26 -5.00 6.72
CA LEU A 204 12.83 -4.80 8.05
C LEU A 204 12.24 -5.80 9.05
N VAL A 205 10.92 -6.01 9.00
CA VAL A 205 10.22 -6.97 9.86
C VAL A 205 10.67 -8.40 9.54
N GLN A 206 10.67 -8.79 8.26
CA GLN A 206 11.09 -10.14 7.84
C GLN A 206 12.52 -10.47 8.28
N ALA A 207 13.43 -9.49 8.21
CA ALA A 207 14.82 -9.67 8.67
C ALA A 207 14.97 -9.75 10.19
N SER A 208 13.95 -9.33 10.96
CA SER A 208 14.06 -9.14 12.41
C SER A 208 13.27 -10.15 13.24
N VAL A 209 12.46 -11.02 12.61
CA VAL A 209 11.74 -12.08 13.34
C VAL A 209 12.73 -13.11 13.87
N VAL A 210 12.69 -13.36 15.19
CA VAL A 210 13.54 -14.35 15.86
C VAL A 210 12.67 -15.27 16.70
N ASN A 211 12.83 -16.59 16.54
CA ASN A 211 12.05 -17.60 17.27
C ASN A 211 10.53 -17.37 17.19
N ASN A 212 10.02 -17.06 15.99
CA ASN A 212 8.62 -16.75 15.72
C ASN A 212 8.08 -15.58 16.56
N ARG A 213 8.93 -14.66 16.98
CA ARG A 213 8.56 -13.48 17.74
C ARG A 213 9.04 -12.23 17.01
N LEU A 214 8.15 -11.26 16.90
CA LEU A 214 8.43 -9.91 16.47
C LEU A 214 8.30 -9.00 17.69
N ASP A 215 9.38 -8.34 18.05
CA ASP A 215 9.37 -7.21 18.99
C ASP A 215 9.68 -5.96 18.18
N ILE A 216 8.76 -4.98 18.17
CA ILE A 216 8.91 -3.72 17.44
C ILE A 216 8.78 -2.56 18.42
N THR A 217 9.78 -1.69 18.41
CA THR A 217 9.81 -0.45 19.19
C THR A 217 9.72 0.72 18.23
N VAL A 218 8.75 1.60 18.46
CA VAL A 218 8.57 2.83 17.67
C VAL A 218 8.81 4.02 18.58
N ALA A 219 9.58 4.98 18.09
CA ALA A 219 9.93 6.21 18.77
C ALA A 219 9.82 7.42 17.82
N ASN A 220 9.96 8.61 18.39
CA ASN A 220 10.02 9.90 17.70
C ASN A 220 8.74 10.30 16.96
N VAL A 221 7.60 9.71 17.31
CA VAL A 221 6.30 10.19 16.83
C VAL A 221 6.01 11.54 17.49
N LEU A 222 6.08 12.60 16.68
CA LEU A 222 6.10 13.98 17.14
C LEU A 222 4.76 14.67 16.91
N LEU A 223 4.08 15.03 17.99
CA LEU A 223 2.72 15.59 17.98
C LEU A 223 2.67 17.08 18.37
N MET A 224 3.68 17.57 19.09
CA MET A 224 3.79 18.96 19.52
C MET A 224 5.14 19.54 19.12
N GLY A 225 5.11 20.76 18.58
CA GLY A 225 6.32 21.53 18.33
C GLY A 225 6.84 22.23 19.60
N PRO A 226 8.14 22.61 19.64
CA PRO A 226 8.77 23.22 20.82
C PRO A 226 8.23 24.62 21.17
N THR A 227 7.41 25.22 20.29
CA THR A 227 6.83 26.56 20.44
C THR A 227 5.42 26.54 21.03
N VAL A 228 4.86 25.37 21.38
CA VAL A 228 3.52 25.26 21.97
C VAL A 228 3.52 25.85 23.39
N THR A 229 2.60 26.78 23.65
CA THR A 229 2.50 27.54 24.91
C THR A 229 1.20 27.28 25.66
N ASP A 230 0.22 26.60 25.05
CA ASP A 230 -0.96 26.12 25.76
C ASP A 230 -0.65 24.86 26.59
N LYS A 231 -1.44 24.59 27.63
CA LYS A 231 -1.26 23.43 28.52
C LYS A 231 -2.03 22.19 28.07
N THR A 232 -2.51 22.15 26.82
CA THR A 232 -3.29 21.01 26.32
C THR A 232 -2.35 19.97 25.73
N SER A 233 -2.58 18.70 26.08
CA SER A 233 -1.81 17.58 25.54
C SER A 233 -2.16 17.31 24.08
N ALA A 234 -1.20 16.74 23.34
CA ALA A 234 -1.44 16.15 22.03
C ALA A 234 -1.53 14.62 22.14
N ILE A 235 -2.35 14.04 21.28
CA ILE A 235 -2.70 12.61 21.29
C ILE A 235 -2.49 12.02 19.90
N GLY A 236 -2.05 10.79 19.86
CA GLY A 236 -1.80 10.07 18.62
C GLY A 236 -1.28 8.67 18.93
N GLY A 237 -0.63 8.06 17.97
CA GLY A 237 0.05 6.80 18.18
C GLY A 237 0.53 6.18 16.89
N TRP A 238 0.79 4.89 16.96
CA TRP A 238 1.29 4.10 15.85
C TRP A 238 0.71 2.69 15.87
N THR A 239 0.56 2.13 14.69
CA THR A 239 0.19 0.73 14.46
C THR A 239 1.10 0.10 13.42
N VAL A 240 1.23 -1.22 13.52
CA VAL A 240 1.80 -2.07 12.49
C VAL A 240 0.71 -3.03 12.07
N GLN A 241 0.34 -2.96 10.80
CA GLN A 241 -0.50 -3.97 10.17
C GLN A 241 0.40 -5.06 9.57
N LEU A 242 0.14 -6.30 9.93
CA LEU A 242 0.89 -7.49 9.54
C LEU A 242 0.00 -8.40 8.71
N VAL A 243 0.46 -8.75 7.52
CA VAL A 243 -0.10 -9.85 6.73
C VAL A 243 0.74 -11.08 7.02
N ILE A 244 0.12 -12.10 7.59
CA ILE A 244 0.74 -13.36 7.99
C ILE A 244 0.30 -14.46 7.03
N SER A 245 1.21 -15.33 6.60
CA SER A 245 0.84 -16.54 5.88
C SER A 245 0.04 -17.46 6.78
N GLU A 246 -1.11 -17.95 6.36
CA GLU A 246 -1.93 -18.88 7.14
C GLU A 246 -1.86 -20.28 6.51
N ALA A 247 -1.82 -21.32 7.36
CA ALA A 247 -1.95 -22.69 6.88
C ALA A 247 -3.41 -22.97 6.47
N GLY A 248 -3.68 -23.12 5.17
CA GLY A 248 -5.01 -23.47 4.67
C GLY A 248 -5.15 -23.21 3.18
N ASN A 249 -6.32 -23.56 2.63
CA ASN A 249 -6.64 -23.39 1.21
C ASN A 249 -7.67 -22.26 0.97
N ILE A 250 -8.09 -21.54 2.02
CA ILE A 250 -9.02 -20.43 1.86
C ILE A 250 -8.21 -19.23 1.39
N GLN A 251 -8.43 -18.84 0.14
CA GLN A 251 -7.84 -17.65 -0.42
C GLN A 251 -8.47 -16.42 0.21
N LYS A 252 -7.64 -15.44 0.54
CA LYS A 252 -8.07 -14.16 1.09
C LYS A 252 -7.39 -13.02 0.36
N ARG A 253 -8.12 -11.92 0.24
CA ARG A 253 -7.58 -10.64 -0.23
C ARG A 253 -7.44 -9.70 0.96
N VAL A 254 -6.24 -9.17 1.14
CA VAL A 254 -5.91 -8.16 2.14
C VAL A 254 -5.62 -6.85 1.43
N VAL A 255 -6.28 -5.77 1.84
CA VAL A 255 -6.01 -4.41 1.38
C VAL A 255 -5.79 -3.51 2.58
N ILE A 256 -4.63 -2.88 2.64
CA ILE A 256 -4.27 -1.89 3.65
C ILE A 256 -4.28 -0.54 2.98
N TYR A 257 -4.97 0.43 3.56
CA TYR A 257 -5.10 1.79 3.03
C TYR A 257 -4.25 2.78 3.84
N GLU A 258 -3.73 3.80 3.15
CA GLU A 258 -3.15 4.96 3.80
C GLU A 258 -4.11 6.15 3.74
N GLY A 259 -4.34 6.78 4.88
CA GLY A 259 -5.28 7.89 4.95
C GLY A 259 -5.60 8.28 6.37
N LEU A 260 -6.48 9.27 6.48
CA LEU A 260 -6.95 9.81 7.74
C LEU A 260 -8.41 10.24 7.57
N PHE A 261 -9.28 9.72 8.42
CA PHE A 261 -10.56 10.34 8.69
C PHE A 261 -10.46 11.24 9.91
N THR A 262 -11.13 12.37 9.79
CA THR A 262 -11.65 13.18 10.88
C THR A 262 -13.14 12.90 11.04
N THR A 263 -13.76 13.52 12.04
CA THR A 263 -15.17 13.34 12.38
C THR A 263 -16.13 13.66 11.23
N ASP A 264 -17.18 12.85 11.12
CA ASP A 264 -18.32 13.02 10.20
C ASP A 264 -17.92 13.05 8.71
N GLU A 265 -17.04 12.13 8.33
CA GLU A 265 -16.56 11.97 6.97
C GLU A 265 -16.98 10.64 6.35
N SER A 266 -17.10 10.64 5.03
CA SER A 266 -17.37 9.46 4.21
C SER A 266 -16.45 9.48 2.98
N VAL A 267 -15.98 8.30 2.57
CA VAL A 267 -15.19 8.10 1.35
C VAL A 267 -15.61 6.79 0.67
N VAL A 268 -15.50 6.75 -0.65
CA VAL A 268 -15.57 5.51 -1.41
C VAL A 268 -14.16 4.99 -1.58
N ILE A 269 -13.91 3.77 -1.13
CA ILE A 269 -12.64 3.05 -1.30
C ILE A 269 -12.79 1.96 -2.36
N ASN A 270 -11.67 1.62 -3.01
CA ASN A 270 -11.56 0.58 -4.04
C ASN A 270 -10.26 -0.22 -3.83
N GLY A 271 -9.86 -1.05 -4.81
CA GLY A 271 -8.63 -1.86 -4.70
C GLY A 271 -8.85 -3.31 -4.25
N PHE A 272 -10.10 -3.74 -4.13
CA PHE A 272 -10.48 -5.12 -3.88
C PHE A 272 -11.54 -5.59 -4.86
N ILE A 273 -11.75 -6.91 -4.89
CA ILE A 273 -12.96 -7.54 -5.39
C ILE A 273 -13.43 -8.54 -4.33
N THR A 274 -14.71 -8.51 -3.98
CA THR A 274 -15.30 -9.51 -3.08
C THR A 274 -15.56 -10.82 -3.82
N PRO A 275 -15.54 -11.98 -3.14
CA PRO A 275 -15.65 -13.25 -3.83
C PRO A 275 -17.06 -13.46 -4.37
N SER A 276 -17.17 -14.35 -5.34
CA SER A 276 -18.42 -14.85 -5.93
C SER A 276 -19.37 -15.41 -4.86
N ALA A 277 -18.81 -15.95 -3.78
CA ALA A 277 -19.52 -16.32 -2.57
C ALA A 277 -18.61 -16.17 -1.33
N ALA A 278 -19.04 -15.37 -0.36
CA ALA A 278 -18.39 -15.25 0.95
C ALA A 278 -19.18 -16.01 2.02
N THR A 279 -18.48 -16.72 2.90
CA THR A 279 -19.09 -17.42 4.06
C THR A 279 -19.08 -16.58 5.33
N VAL A 280 -18.13 -15.65 5.45
CA VAL A 280 -18.01 -14.68 6.54
C VAL A 280 -17.89 -13.26 5.99
N GLY A 281 -18.14 -12.26 6.84
CA GLY A 281 -17.90 -10.88 6.46
C GLY A 281 -16.42 -10.50 6.48
N PRO A 282 -16.07 -9.28 6.05
CA PRO A 282 -14.70 -8.79 6.15
C PRO A 282 -14.20 -8.76 7.60
N PHE A 283 -12.92 -9.04 7.77
CA PHE A 283 -12.16 -8.62 8.93
C PHE A 283 -11.62 -7.21 8.70
N VAL A 284 -11.85 -6.31 9.65
CA VAL A 284 -11.47 -4.90 9.56
C VAL A 284 -10.49 -4.58 10.68
N THR A 285 -9.39 -3.92 10.34
CA THR A 285 -8.47 -3.33 11.32
C THR A 285 -8.43 -1.82 11.15
N LEU A 286 -8.34 -1.11 12.26
CA LEU A 286 -8.17 0.34 12.27
C LEU A 286 -7.55 0.81 13.57
N MET A 287 -7.00 2.03 13.53
CA MET A 287 -6.64 2.79 14.72
C MET A 287 -7.58 3.99 14.85
N ALA A 288 -8.26 4.07 15.98
CA ALA A 288 -9.05 5.23 16.37
C ALA A 288 -8.28 6.06 17.40
N GLY A 289 -8.23 7.37 17.25
CA GLY A 289 -7.67 8.29 18.24
C GLY A 289 -8.79 9.06 18.92
N ASP A 290 -8.77 9.07 20.25
CA ASP A 290 -9.79 9.69 21.13
C ASP A 290 -11.12 8.91 21.19
N GLY A 291 -11.06 7.58 21.37
CA GLY A 291 -12.25 6.78 21.67
C GLY A 291 -12.81 7.17 23.04
N ASP A 292 -14.05 7.64 23.09
CA ASP A 292 -14.66 8.25 24.28
C ASP A 292 -15.12 7.21 25.30
N LEU A 293 -14.45 7.16 26.46
CA LEU A 293 -14.86 6.24 27.51
C LEU A 293 -16.17 6.78 28.11
N LEU A 294 -17.31 6.17 27.73
CA LEU A 294 -18.69 6.40 28.24
C LEU A 294 -19.65 7.19 27.32
N ALA A 295 -19.31 7.46 26.05
CA ALA A 295 -20.24 8.08 25.11
C ALA A 295 -20.64 7.09 24.00
N ASN A 296 -21.86 6.54 24.08
CA ASN A 296 -22.46 5.76 22.99
C ASN A 296 -22.74 6.64 21.76
N SER A 297 -21.71 6.96 20.96
CA SER A 297 -21.91 7.88 19.84
C SER A 297 -20.99 7.70 18.66
N ASP A 298 -19.85 7.04 18.80
CA ASP A 298 -18.92 6.81 17.72
C ASP A 298 -19.31 5.57 16.91
N PHE A 299 -19.19 5.72 15.60
CA PHE A 299 -19.50 4.65 14.66
C PHE A 299 -18.46 4.60 13.57
N PHE A 300 -18.23 3.39 13.08
CA PHE A 300 -17.50 3.11 11.86
C PHE A 300 -18.41 2.28 10.99
N ARG A 301 -18.73 2.78 9.81
CA ARG A 301 -19.59 2.12 8.83
C ARG A 301 -18.80 1.66 7.64
N PHE A 302 -19.18 0.50 7.12
CA PHE A 302 -18.63 -0.07 5.91
C PHE A 302 -19.76 -0.77 5.14
N GLY A 303 -19.77 -0.65 3.81
CA GLY A 303 -20.69 -1.43 2.98
C GLY A 303 -20.94 -0.83 1.61
N GLU A 304 -22.06 -1.21 1.00
CA GLU A 304 -22.44 -0.75 -0.34
C GLU A 304 -22.55 0.77 -0.38
N VAL A 305 -22.11 1.38 -1.49
CA VAL A 305 -22.13 2.84 -1.68
C VAL A 305 -23.56 3.36 -1.55
N GLY A 306 -23.76 4.34 -0.66
CA GLY A 306 -25.06 4.91 -0.32
C GLY A 306 -25.87 4.10 0.69
N SER A 307 -25.38 2.96 1.16
CA SER A 307 -26.02 2.12 2.18
C SER A 307 -25.02 1.36 3.07
N PRO A 308 -23.99 2.02 3.62
CA PRO A 308 -23.04 1.36 4.52
C PRO A 308 -23.71 1.02 5.86
N VAL A 309 -23.26 -0.05 6.52
CA VAL A 309 -23.82 -0.52 7.81
C VAL A 309 -22.84 -0.26 8.95
N ASP A 310 -23.37 -0.05 10.16
CA ASP A 310 -22.53 0.10 11.35
C ASP A 310 -21.78 -1.22 11.63
N LEU A 311 -20.46 -1.14 11.74
CA LEU A 311 -19.64 -2.28 12.13
C LEU A 311 -19.77 -2.53 13.63
N SER A 312 -19.89 -3.80 13.99
CA SER A 312 -19.94 -4.22 15.38
C SER A 312 -19.53 -5.68 15.54
N ASP A 313 -19.09 -6.02 16.74
CA ASP A 313 -18.95 -7.40 17.23
C ASP A 313 -19.30 -7.49 18.72
N ALA A 314 -18.97 -8.60 19.38
CA ALA A 314 -19.26 -8.80 20.80
C ALA A 314 -18.49 -7.85 21.74
N LEU A 315 -17.40 -7.25 21.28
CA LEU A 315 -16.54 -6.34 22.03
C LEU A 315 -16.68 -4.88 21.60
N HIS A 316 -17.14 -4.60 20.39
CA HIS A 316 -17.33 -3.27 19.83
C HIS A 316 -18.80 -3.10 19.44
N PRO A 317 -19.64 -2.52 20.31
CA PRO A 317 -21.02 -2.17 19.99
C PRO A 317 -21.10 -1.22 18.78
N ALA A 318 -22.19 -1.30 18.02
CA ALA A 318 -22.38 -0.48 16.81
C ALA A 318 -22.44 1.03 17.08
N ASP A 319 -22.83 1.41 18.30
CA ASP A 319 -22.91 2.78 18.80
C ASP A 319 -21.72 3.16 19.70
N ASP A 320 -20.69 2.32 19.80
CA ASP A 320 -19.51 2.52 20.65
C ASP A 320 -18.34 1.66 20.14
N VAL A 321 -17.97 1.86 18.86
CA VAL A 321 -17.03 0.96 18.17
C VAL A 321 -15.60 1.14 18.68
N ALA A 322 -15.21 2.37 19.03
CA ALA A 322 -13.97 2.78 19.66
C ALA A 322 -14.22 3.12 21.14
N ASN A 323 -14.59 2.07 21.89
CA ASN A 323 -14.97 2.14 23.30
C ASN A 323 -13.80 2.32 24.30
N SER A 324 -12.73 2.95 23.85
CA SER A 324 -11.48 3.19 24.59
C SER A 324 -10.72 1.92 24.98
N ARG A 325 -11.01 0.77 24.36
CA ARG A 325 -10.29 -0.49 24.63
C ARG A 325 -9.73 -1.08 23.36
N GLY A 326 -8.43 -1.37 23.39
CA GLY A 326 -7.80 -2.17 22.34
C GLY A 326 -8.27 -3.64 22.40
N THR A 327 -8.45 -4.23 21.22
CA THR A 327 -8.88 -5.63 21.08
C THR A 327 -8.01 -6.38 20.08
N PHE A 328 -7.96 -7.70 20.27
CA PHE A 328 -7.27 -8.62 19.38
C PHE A 328 -7.87 -10.02 19.49
N ASN A 329 -8.11 -10.69 18.37
CA ASN A 329 -8.70 -12.04 18.31
C ASN A 329 -9.97 -12.20 19.17
N ALA A 330 -10.91 -11.25 19.06
CA ALA A 330 -12.16 -11.23 19.84
C ALA A 330 -11.96 -11.26 21.37
N GLN A 331 -10.84 -10.71 21.84
CA GLN A 331 -10.56 -10.49 23.27
C GLN A 331 -10.06 -9.05 23.48
N TYR A 332 -10.42 -8.45 24.62
CA TYR A 332 -9.74 -7.24 25.06
C TYR A 332 -8.29 -7.56 25.39
N PHE A 333 -7.37 -6.63 25.13
CA PHE A 333 -6.03 -6.73 25.71
C PHE A 333 -6.17 -6.73 27.25
N THR A 334 -5.88 -7.85 27.89
CA THR A 334 -5.95 -8.00 29.36
C THR A 334 -4.59 -7.84 30.04
N ASP A 335 -3.52 -7.71 29.26
CA ASP A 335 -2.12 -7.75 29.69
C ASP A 335 -1.54 -6.38 30.07
N LEU A 336 -2.11 -5.72 31.08
CA LEU A 336 -1.37 -4.66 31.80
C LEU A 336 -0.39 -5.25 32.84
N SER A 337 -0.53 -6.53 33.20
CA SER A 337 0.28 -7.17 34.25
C SER A 337 1.45 -8.03 33.74
N SER A 338 1.38 -8.50 32.48
CA SER A 338 2.34 -9.43 31.87
C SER A 338 3.53 -8.72 31.21
N PHE A 339 3.34 -7.45 30.83
CA PHE A 339 4.35 -6.59 30.23
C PHE A 339 4.56 -5.36 31.11
N PRO A 340 5.52 -5.36 32.04
CA PRO A 340 5.78 -4.23 32.94
C PRO A 340 6.23 -2.92 32.25
N ARG A 341 6.16 -2.83 30.91
CA ARG A 341 6.66 -1.73 30.08
C ARG A 341 5.73 -1.25 28.96
N SER A 342 4.47 -1.69 28.87
CA SER A 342 3.55 -1.18 27.83
C SER A 342 2.22 -0.66 28.41
N PRO A 343 2.21 0.54 29.03
CA PRO A 343 1.07 1.09 29.76
C PRO A 343 0.07 1.94 28.94
N ILE A 344 0.20 2.06 27.60
CA ILE A 344 -0.63 2.97 26.78
C ILE A 344 -1.62 2.24 25.85
N ARG A 345 -1.63 0.90 25.80
CA ARG A 345 -2.76 0.19 25.18
C ARG A 345 -3.96 0.29 26.12
N ASP A 346 -4.89 1.18 25.78
CA ASP A 346 -6.07 1.62 26.55
C ASP A 346 -5.76 2.64 27.67
N ARG A 347 -6.30 3.85 27.47
CA ARG A 347 -6.99 4.73 28.43
C ARG A 347 -7.34 6.04 27.71
N ASP A 348 -8.36 6.07 26.85
CA ASP A 348 -8.98 7.33 26.37
C ASP A 348 -8.13 8.17 25.38
N VAL A 349 -7.21 7.54 24.64
CA VAL A 349 -6.28 8.22 23.71
C VAL A 349 -6.24 7.54 22.35
N VAL A 350 -6.13 6.21 22.32
CA VAL A 350 -6.11 5.42 21.08
C VAL A 350 -6.73 4.05 21.31
N ASP A 351 -7.54 3.61 20.35
CA ASP A 351 -8.01 2.24 20.19
C ASP A 351 -7.39 1.58 18.98
N VAL A 352 -6.83 0.40 19.20
CA VAL A 352 -6.35 -0.49 18.14
C VAL A 352 -7.38 -1.62 18.03
N ILE A 353 -8.12 -1.62 16.92
CA ILE A 353 -9.31 -2.44 16.74
C ILE A 353 -9.05 -3.48 15.65
N GLY A 354 -9.40 -4.73 15.94
CA GLY A 354 -9.54 -5.80 14.95
C GLY A 354 -10.91 -6.45 15.09
N LEU A 355 -11.77 -6.25 14.11
CA LEU A 355 -13.19 -6.58 14.15
C LEU A 355 -13.54 -7.57 13.03
N GLN A 356 -14.06 -8.73 13.41
CA GLN A 356 -14.59 -9.72 12.45
C GLN A 356 -16.09 -9.53 12.31
N THR A 357 -16.55 -9.17 11.11
CA THR A 357 -17.98 -9.06 10.85
C THR A 357 -18.59 -10.46 10.63
N PRO A 358 -19.76 -10.76 11.21
CA PRO A 358 -20.28 -12.13 11.24
C PRO A 358 -20.89 -12.61 9.92
N ALA A 359 -21.15 -11.71 8.98
CA ALA A 359 -21.78 -12.02 7.69
C ALA A 359 -21.25 -11.09 6.59
N PRO A 360 -21.25 -11.52 5.31
CA PRO A 360 -20.91 -10.67 4.18
C PRO A 360 -21.74 -9.38 4.17
N ILE A 361 -21.05 -8.25 4.02
CA ILE A 361 -21.68 -6.92 4.01
C ILE A 361 -21.87 -6.40 2.58
N LEU A 362 -20.97 -6.77 1.68
CA LEU A 362 -20.99 -6.37 0.28
C LEU A 362 -21.61 -7.47 -0.60
N PRO A 363 -22.28 -7.10 -1.70
CA PRO A 363 -22.64 -8.05 -2.75
C PRO A 363 -21.41 -8.81 -3.30
N PRO A 364 -21.60 -10.00 -3.90
CA PRO A 364 -20.54 -10.68 -4.63
C PRO A 364 -19.94 -9.80 -5.73
N LEU A 365 -18.64 -9.93 -5.98
CA LEU A 365 -17.91 -9.23 -7.04
C LEU A 365 -17.97 -7.69 -6.94
N SER A 366 -18.13 -7.15 -5.73
CA SER A 366 -18.08 -5.71 -5.47
C SER A 366 -16.64 -5.23 -5.51
N THR A 367 -16.38 -4.13 -6.24
CA THR A 367 -15.03 -3.54 -6.40
C THR A 367 -14.83 -2.24 -5.64
N GLU A 368 -15.88 -1.74 -5.00
CA GLU A 368 -15.88 -0.53 -4.21
C GLU A 368 -16.76 -0.69 -2.96
N ALA A 369 -16.50 0.15 -1.96
CA ALA A 369 -17.33 0.27 -0.77
C ALA A 369 -17.29 1.68 -0.22
N GLU A 370 -18.36 2.08 0.45
CA GLU A 370 -18.38 3.30 1.26
C GLU A 370 -17.88 2.99 2.67
N VAL A 371 -16.91 3.77 3.14
CA VAL A 371 -16.49 3.85 4.53
C VAL A 371 -16.94 5.21 5.06
N SER A 372 -17.65 5.22 6.18
CA SER A 372 -17.96 6.47 6.87
C SER A 372 -17.74 6.35 8.36
N VAL A 373 -17.34 7.46 8.96
CA VAL A 373 -17.08 7.56 10.39
C VAL A 373 -17.83 8.74 10.98
N GLY A 374 -18.16 8.66 12.25
CA GLY A 374 -18.75 9.77 12.97
C GLY A 374 -18.72 9.56 14.47
N GLN A 375 -19.16 10.58 15.21
CA GLN A 375 -19.19 10.60 16.67
C GLN A 375 -20.15 11.69 17.20
N SER A 376 -20.40 11.71 18.50
CA SER A 376 -20.89 12.91 19.21
C SER A 376 -19.93 13.29 20.34
N GLY A 377 -18.98 14.21 20.08
CA GLY A 377 -17.93 14.52 21.05
C GLY A 377 -16.87 15.53 20.57
N ASP A 378 -15.71 15.54 21.19
CA ASP A 378 -14.57 16.46 20.96
C ASP A 378 -13.57 16.01 19.87
N GLY A 379 -13.96 15.01 19.09
CA GLY A 379 -13.30 14.61 17.84
C GLY A 379 -12.95 13.13 17.94
N ILE A 380 -12.96 12.41 16.83
CA ILE A 380 -12.30 11.10 16.71
C ILE A 380 -11.53 11.10 15.39
N THR A 381 -10.35 10.53 15.40
CA THR A 381 -9.54 10.35 14.18
C THR A 381 -9.40 8.89 13.87
N TYR A 382 -9.56 8.49 12.61
CA TYR A 382 -9.31 7.11 12.20
C TYR A 382 -8.23 7.05 11.13
N HIS A 383 -7.28 6.14 11.31
CA HIS A 383 -6.24 5.85 10.32
C HIS A 383 -5.81 4.39 10.38
N SER A 384 -4.86 3.97 9.54
CA SER A 384 -4.40 2.58 9.46
C SER A 384 -5.55 1.59 9.20
N ILE A 385 -6.38 1.85 8.18
CA ILE A 385 -7.47 0.96 7.82
C ILE A 385 -6.92 -0.24 7.06
N GLY A 386 -7.29 -1.45 7.47
CA GLY A 386 -7.00 -2.68 6.76
C GLY A 386 -8.25 -3.52 6.63
N LEU A 387 -8.47 -4.10 5.46
CA LEU A 387 -9.57 -4.99 5.14
C LEU A 387 -9.02 -6.34 4.72
N MET A 388 -9.66 -7.40 5.18
CA MET A 388 -9.41 -8.76 4.71
C MET A 388 -10.73 -9.45 4.38
N PHE A 389 -10.83 -9.96 3.17
CA PHE A 389 -11.99 -10.70 2.65
C PHE A 389 -11.58 -12.13 2.31
N GLU A 390 -12.52 -13.07 2.35
CA GLU A 390 -12.38 -14.26 1.50
C GLU A 390 -12.23 -13.80 0.04
N ALA A 391 -11.49 -14.55 -0.76
CA ALA A 391 -11.27 -14.27 -2.17
C ALA A 391 -11.48 -15.54 -2.98
N ASP A 392 -11.93 -15.39 -4.22
CA ASP A 392 -11.82 -16.46 -5.19
C ASP A 392 -10.34 -16.62 -5.60
N GLY A 393 -9.96 -17.84 -6.00
CA GLY A 393 -8.71 -18.02 -6.74
C GLY A 393 -8.82 -17.28 -8.06
N LEU A 394 -7.82 -16.46 -8.37
CA LEU A 394 -7.77 -15.69 -9.59
C LEU A 394 -6.59 -16.17 -10.43
N ASP A 395 -6.85 -16.40 -11.71
CA ASP A 395 -5.86 -16.53 -12.77
C ASP A 395 -5.52 -15.12 -13.30
N TRP A 396 -4.26 -14.82 -13.55
CA TRP A 396 -3.77 -13.47 -13.88
C TRP A 396 -2.91 -13.48 -15.14
N GLY A 397 -2.92 -12.37 -15.89
CA GLY A 397 -1.91 -12.17 -16.92
C GLY A 397 -0.57 -11.73 -16.33
N ASP A 398 0.50 -11.86 -17.11
CA ASP A 398 1.88 -11.62 -16.67
C ASP A 398 2.75 -10.88 -17.71
N ALA A 399 2.14 -10.37 -18.80
CA ALA A 399 2.81 -9.50 -19.75
C ALA A 399 3.43 -8.28 -19.03
N PRO A 400 4.46 -7.63 -19.60
CA PRO A 400 5.07 -6.46 -18.99
C PRO A 400 4.05 -5.41 -18.59
N ASP A 401 4.31 -4.71 -17.49
CA ASP A 401 3.34 -3.81 -16.89
C ASP A 401 2.85 -2.66 -17.81
N SER A 402 3.59 -2.30 -18.87
CA SER A 402 3.09 -1.36 -19.88
C SER A 402 1.73 -1.78 -20.46
N PHE A 403 1.45 -3.09 -20.51
CA PHE A 403 0.19 -3.70 -20.97
C PHE A 403 -0.92 -3.71 -19.90
N GLY A 404 -0.69 -3.06 -18.75
CA GLY A 404 -1.66 -2.90 -17.68
C GLY A 404 -1.83 -4.12 -16.80
N THR A 405 -0.78 -4.93 -16.68
CA THR A 405 -0.77 -6.20 -15.96
C THR A 405 -0.73 -6.03 -14.44
N ASP A 406 0.02 -5.05 -13.90
CA ASP A 406 0.09 -4.78 -12.47
C ASP A 406 -0.64 -3.49 -12.09
N ALA A 407 -1.71 -3.64 -11.32
CA ALA A 407 -2.54 -2.55 -10.84
C ALA A 407 -1.79 -1.54 -9.96
N ILE A 408 -0.74 -1.95 -9.25
CA ILE A 408 -0.02 -1.09 -8.30
C ILE A 408 0.91 -0.11 -9.05
N ALA A 409 1.36 -0.47 -10.25
CA ALA A 409 2.26 0.35 -11.05
C ALA A 409 1.54 1.46 -11.85
N GLY A 410 0.21 1.49 -11.82
CA GLY A 410 -0.62 2.58 -12.36
C GLY A 410 -0.83 2.55 -13.88
N ASN A 411 -0.47 1.44 -14.55
CA ASN A 411 -0.63 1.27 -15.99
C ASN A 411 -1.84 0.41 -16.39
N SER A 412 -2.55 -0.21 -15.44
CA SER A 412 -3.76 -1.02 -15.66
C SER A 412 -5.00 -0.25 -16.14
N GLY A 413 -4.87 1.06 -16.36
CA GLY A 413 -5.98 1.94 -16.69
C GLY A 413 -6.82 2.27 -15.45
N ALA A 414 -8.15 2.26 -15.58
CA ALA A 414 -9.06 2.53 -14.47
C ALA A 414 -9.36 1.28 -13.60
N ASP A 415 -8.84 0.11 -13.97
CA ASP A 415 -9.10 -1.14 -13.27
C ASP A 415 -7.99 -1.40 -12.22
N PRO A 416 -8.34 -1.51 -10.92
CA PRO A 416 -7.37 -1.67 -9.84
C PRO A 416 -6.89 -3.12 -9.66
N ILE A 417 -7.23 -4.02 -10.58
CA ILE A 417 -6.84 -5.43 -10.54
C ILE A 417 -6.05 -5.78 -11.79
N GLY A 418 -6.35 -5.27 -12.98
CA GLY A 418 -5.64 -5.72 -14.20
C GLY A 418 -6.27 -7.01 -14.77
N PRO A 419 -5.71 -7.57 -15.86
CA PRO A 419 -6.25 -8.76 -16.54
C PRO A 419 -6.26 -9.95 -15.58
N SER A 420 -7.45 -10.38 -15.18
CA SER A 420 -7.60 -11.54 -14.30
C SER A 420 -8.93 -12.24 -14.52
N HIS A 421 -8.99 -13.53 -14.19
CA HIS A 421 -10.19 -14.33 -14.22
C HIS A 421 -10.41 -15.07 -12.92
N ILE A 422 -11.66 -15.23 -12.49
CA ILE A 422 -11.96 -16.21 -11.45
C ILE A 422 -11.65 -17.59 -12.02
N LYS A 423 -10.79 -18.34 -11.31
CA LYS A 423 -10.38 -19.69 -11.69
C LYS A 423 -11.59 -20.48 -12.20
N PRO A 424 -11.58 -20.92 -13.46
CA PRO A 424 -12.79 -21.40 -14.11
C PRO A 424 -13.15 -22.78 -13.61
N THR A 425 -14.42 -23.13 -13.81
CA THR A 425 -14.93 -24.48 -13.54
C THR A 425 -15.23 -25.27 -14.81
N SER A 426 -15.16 -24.64 -16.00
CA SER A 426 -15.50 -25.32 -17.26
C SER A 426 -15.04 -24.67 -18.59
N VAL A 427 -14.54 -23.43 -18.60
CA VAL A 427 -14.10 -22.72 -19.82
C VAL A 427 -12.73 -22.11 -19.56
N PHE A 428 -11.74 -22.52 -20.35
CA PHE A 428 -10.33 -22.11 -20.22
C PHE A 428 -9.60 -22.39 -21.55
N LEU A 429 -8.43 -21.82 -21.75
CA LEU A 429 -7.50 -22.08 -22.84
C LEU A 429 -6.77 -23.41 -22.56
N GLY A 430 -6.27 -24.08 -23.59
CA GLY A 430 -5.42 -25.25 -23.36
C GLY A 430 -6.10 -26.51 -22.80
N VAL A 431 -5.31 -27.34 -22.13
CA VAL A 431 -5.72 -28.63 -21.54
C VAL A 431 -5.46 -28.75 -20.04
N GLN A 432 -4.64 -27.88 -19.47
CA GLN A 432 -4.47 -27.75 -18.02
C GLN A 432 -5.49 -26.77 -17.46
N GLU A 433 -6.08 -27.08 -16.31
CA GLU A 433 -6.99 -26.13 -15.67
C GLU A 433 -6.18 -24.97 -15.09
N PRO A 434 -6.68 -23.72 -15.17
CA PRO A 434 -5.92 -22.56 -14.73
C PRO A 434 -5.65 -22.65 -13.24
N ASP A 435 -4.51 -22.18 -12.77
CA ASP A 435 -4.16 -22.21 -11.36
C ASP A 435 -4.70 -20.97 -10.59
N SER A 436 -4.01 -20.45 -9.59
CA SER A 436 -4.47 -19.27 -8.87
C SER A 436 -3.29 -18.48 -8.37
N ASP A 437 -3.16 -17.26 -8.88
CA ASP A 437 -2.02 -16.40 -8.60
C ASP A 437 -2.30 -15.41 -7.49
N SER A 438 -1.19 -15.00 -6.86
CA SER A 438 -1.21 -13.94 -5.86
C SER A 438 -1.40 -12.53 -6.47
N GLY A 439 -1.27 -12.38 -7.80
CA GLY A 439 -1.42 -11.16 -8.57
C GLY A 439 -0.68 -11.25 -9.92
N GLY A 440 -0.91 -10.28 -10.82
CA GLY A 440 -0.18 -10.19 -12.08
C GLY A 440 1.31 -10.02 -11.85
N MET A 441 2.13 -10.90 -12.44
CA MET A 441 3.57 -10.98 -12.19
C MET A 441 4.36 -10.51 -13.43
N PRO A 442 4.32 -9.20 -13.78
CA PRO A 442 4.87 -8.73 -15.04
C PRO A 442 6.37 -9.03 -15.14
N THR A 443 6.75 -9.85 -16.12
CA THR A 443 8.15 -10.10 -16.45
C THR A 443 8.47 -9.59 -17.85
N PRO A 444 9.76 -9.32 -18.15
CA PRO A 444 10.15 -9.06 -19.53
C PRO A 444 9.82 -10.23 -20.45
N ASP A 445 9.69 -11.46 -19.96
CA ASP A 445 9.47 -12.65 -20.77
C ASP A 445 8.02 -13.12 -20.85
N ALA A 446 7.10 -12.57 -20.03
CA ALA A 446 5.75 -13.11 -19.83
C ALA A 446 5.83 -14.60 -19.44
N ASP A 447 6.61 -14.85 -18.39
CA ASP A 447 6.79 -16.16 -17.74
C ASP A 447 6.77 -16.06 -16.20
N GLY A 448 6.08 -15.05 -15.68
CA GLY A 448 6.15 -14.56 -14.30
C GLY A 448 5.40 -15.40 -13.29
N ASP A 449 4.17 -15.77 -13.59
CA ASP A 449 3.34 -16.71 -12.82
C ASP A 449 3.83 -18.16 -12.99
N ASP A 450 4.27 -18.55 -14.20
CA ASP A 450 4.89 -19.85 -14.53
C ASP A 450 6.02 -20.29 -13.58
N ASN A 451 6.81 -19.32 -13.11
CA ASN A 451 8.09 -19.58 -12.46
C ASN A 451 8.03 -19.54 -10.92
N THR A 452 6.87 -19.22 -10.35
CA THR A 452 6.78 -19.10 -8.91
C THR A 452 6.64 -20.47 -8.24
N SER A 453 7.78 -20.96 -7.76
CA SER A 453 7.93 -22.16 -6.93
C SER A 453 7.06 -22.24 -5.64
N LEU A 454 6.11 -21.32 -5.45
CA LEU A 454 5.16 -21.28 -4.34
C LEU A 454 3.83 -21.97 -4.66
N GLU A 455 3.43 -22.13 -5.92
CA GLU A 455 2.10 -22.68 -6.27
C GLU A 455 2.13 -24.17 -6.67
N GLY A 456 3.26 -24.68 -7.17
CA GLY A 456 3.47 -26.13 -7.35
C GLY A 456 2.49 -26.83 -8.31
N ALA A 457 1.68 -26.07 -9.05
CA ALA A 457 0.86 -26.54 -10.15
C ALA A 457 1.71 -26.62 -11.44
N PRO A 458 1.34 -27.47 -12.41
CA PRO A 458 1.89 -27.40 -13.76
C PRO A 458 1.45 -26.09 -14.42
N ASP A 459 2.40 -25.43 -15.09
CA ASP A 459 2.20 -24.36 -16.08
C ASP A 459 0.96 -24.66 -16.95
N ASP A 460 0.00 -23.74 -16.87
CA ASP A 460 -1.32 -23.69 -17.50
C ASP A 460 -1.36 -22.83 -18.77
N GLU A 461 -0.27 -22.12 -19.11
CA GLU A 461 -0.03 -21.37 -20.37
C GLU A 461 0.18 -22.34 -21.57
N ASP A 462 -0.77 -23.27 -21.77
CA ASP A 462 -0.71 -24.34 -22.76
C ASP A 462 -1.79 -24.24 -23.86
N GLY A 463 -2.58 -23.17 -23.83
CA GLY A 463 -3.60 -22.84 -24.80
C GLY A 463 -3.08 -22.29 -26.11
N VAL A 464 -2.01 -21.50 -26.10
CA VAL A 464 -1.52 -20.84 -27.30
C VAL A 464 -0.06 -21.21 -27.62
N VAL A 465 0.17 -21.61 -28.88
CA VAL A 465 1.54 -21.78 -29.39
C VAL A 465 1.85 -20.70 -30.41
N LEU A 466 2.51 -19.64 -29.96
CA LEU A 466 3.01 -18.58 -30.84
C LEU A 466 4.30 -19.02 -31.57
N PRO A 467 4.47 -18.67 -32.86
CA PRO A 467 5.73 -18.90 -33.55
C PRO A 467 6.81 -17.99 -32.95
N GLN A 468 7.98 -18.57 -32.62
CA GLN A 468 9.15 -17.81 -32.12
C GLN A 468 9.56 -16.61 -32.98
N ARG A 469 9.13 -16.59 -34.25
CA ARG A 469 9.35 -15.47 -35.15
C ARG A 469 8.22 -15.36 -36.17
N LEU A 470 7.45 -14.29 -36.07
CA LEU A 470 6.72 -13.77 -37.21
C LEU A 470 7.73 -13.08 -38.13
N VAL A 471 7.65 -13.32 -39.44
CA VAL A 471 8.42 -12.55 -40.43
C VAL A 471 7.52 -11.37 -40.83
N PRO A 472 7.73 -10.16 -40.28
CA PRO A 472 6.76 -9.09 -40.37
C PRO A 472 6.87 -8.37 -41.71
N ASN A 473 6.49 -9.02 -42.81
CA ASN A 473 6.19 -8.26 -44.02
C ASN A 473 4.73 -7.83 -43.95
N VAL A 474 4.49 -6.53 -44.01
CA VAL A 474 3.15 -5.97 -44.08
C VAL A 474 2.33 -6.67 -45.16
N GLY A 475 1.17 -7.19 -44.79
CA GLY A 475 0.25 -7.90 -45.68
C GLY A 475 0.50 -9.41 -45.82
N ASP A 476 1.58 -9.95 -45.25
CA ASP A 476 1.74 -11.40 -45.18
C ASP A 476 0.67 -12.01 -44.27
N PRO A 477 0.15 -13.21 -44.59
CA PRO A 477 -0.80 -13.88 -43.73
C PRO A 477 -0.11 -14.41 -42.46
N TYR A 478 -0.84 -14.38 -41.35
CA TYR A 478 -0.48 -15.08 -40.12
C TYR A 478 -1.59 -16.04 -39.71
N SER A 479 -1.24 -17.06 -38.92
CA SER A 479 -2.19 -17.94 -38.26
C SER A 479 -1.64 -18.44 -36.93
N PHE A 480 -2.49 -18.47 -35.91
CA PHE A 480 -2.21 -19.04 -34.59
C PHE A 480 -3.28 -20.07 -34.27
N ASP A 481 -2.87 -21.20 -33.72
CA ASP A 481 -3.79 -22.19 -33.19
C ASP A 481 -3.93 -21.95 -31.69
N VAL A 482 -5.18 -21.77 -31.26
CA VAL A 482 -5.57 -21.60 -29.86
C VAL A 482 -6.37 -22.84 -29.46
N THR A 483 -5.87 -23.59 -28.50
CA THR A 483 -6.60 -24.70 -27.90
C THR A 483 -7.55 -24.14 -26.84
N VAL A 484 -8.79 -24.63 -26.84
CA VAL A 484 -9.82 -24.19 -25.90
C VAL A 484 -10.47 -25.41 -25.26
N SER A 485 -10.69 -25.32 -23.95
CA SER A 485 -11.53 -26.21 -23.17
C SER A 485 -12.87 -25.52 -22.85
N GLY A 486 -13.99 -26.23 -23.03
CA GLY A 486 -15.33 -25.68 -22.82
C GLY A 486 -15.93 -24.94 -24.01
N SER A 487 -16.99 -24.16 -23.80
CA SER A 487 -17.60 -23.32 -24.84
C SER A 487 -17.81 -21.92 -24.30
N GLY A 488 -17.38 -20.91 -25.05
CA GLY A 488 -17.33 -19.53 -24.57
C GLY A 488 -17.01 -18.54 -25.67
N PHE A 489 -16.45 -17.40 -25.25
CA PHE A 489 -16.14 -16.26 -26.09
C PHE A 489 -14.66 -15.92 -25.95
N LEU A 490 -13.90 -16.08 -27.03
CA LEU A 490 -12.46 -15.80 -27.11
C LEU A 490 -12.23 -14.37 -27.61
N ASN A 491 -11.34 -13.66 -26.93
CA ASN A 491 -10.79 -12.38 -27.33
C ASN A 491 -9.26 -12.47 -27.33
N ALA A 492 -8.62 -11.83 -28.30
CA ALA A 492 -7.16 -11.91 -28.43
C ALA A 492 -6.58 -10.64 -29.06
N TRP A 493 -5.42 -10.20 -28.60
CA TRP A 493 -4.67 -9.03 -29.06
C TRP A 493 -3.22 -9.39 -29.31
N LEU A 494 -2.54 -8.60 -30.14
CA LEU A 494 -1.10 -8.71 -30.38
C LEU A 494 -0.57 -7.30 -30.65
N ASP A 495 0.35 -6.81 -29.81
CA ASP A 495 0.92 -5.46 -30.00
C ASP A 495 1.79 -5.46 -31.26
N TRP A 496 1.23 -4.95 -32.35
CA TRP A 496 1.93 -4.95 -33.62
C TRP A 496 2.95 -3.82 -33.67
N ASN A 497 2.63 -2.69 -33.04
CA ASN A 497 3.38 -1.46 -33.20
C ASN A 497 4.48 -1.26 -32.15
N GLY A 498 4.54 -2.12 -31.14
CA GLY A 498 5.57 -2.19 -30.11
C GLY A 498 5.53 -0.99 -29.16
N ASN A 499 4.37 -0.37 -28.96
CA ASN A 499 4.21 0.76 -28.04
C ASN A 499 3.94 0.32 -26.60
N GLY A 500 3.78 -0.98 -26.35
CA GLY A 500 3.56 -1.53 -25.03
C GLY A 500 2.11 -1.44 -24.55
N VAL A 501 1.12 -1.25 -25.42
CA VAL A 501 -0.31 -1.17 -25.05
C VAL A 501 -1.17 -1.94 -26.05
N PHE A 502 -2.05 -2.82 -25.58
CA PHE A 502 -3.01 -3.48 -26.46
C PHE A 502 -4.14 -2.56 -26.88
N GLU A 503 -4.21 -2.21 -28.16
CA GLU A 503 -5.27 -1.35 -28.67
C GLU A 503 -6.40 -2.15 -29.32
N ASN A 504 -7.60 -1.54 -29.41
CA ASN A 504 -8.72 -2.15 -30.13
C ASN A 504 -8.42 -2.42 -31.60
N SER A 505 -7.51 -1.67 -32.23
CA SER A 505 -7.03 -1.91 -33.60
C SER A 505 -6.12 -3.13 -33.75
N GLU A 506 -5.62 -3.66 -32.64
CA GLU A 506 -4.64 -4.76 -32.58
C GLU A 506 -5.27 -6.10 -32.23
N ARG A 507 -6.61 -6.12 -32.05
CA ARG A 507 -7.36 -7.35 -31.83
C ARG A 507 -7.23 -8.30 -33.01
N ILE A 508 -6.83 -9.54 -32.73
CA ILE A 508 -6.62 -10.62 -33.71
C ILE A 508 -7.74 -11.66 -33.73
N ALA A 509 -8.62 -11.67 -32.72
CA ALA A 509 -9.89 -12.38 -32.73
C ALA A 509 -11.05 -11.44 -33.10
N THR A 510 -12.17 -11.98 -33.59
CA THR A 510 -13.41 -11.18 -33.61
C THR A 510 -13.84 -10.89 -32.17
N VAL A 511 -14.43 -9.71 -31.90
CA VAL A 511 -14.98 -9.39 -30.57
C VAL A 511 -15.94 -10.51 -30.14
N ASP A 512 -15.66 -11.08 -28.96
CA ASP A 512 -16.40 -12.23 -28.41
C ASP A 512 -16.55 -13.37 -29.44
N GLN A 513 -15.42 -13.85 -29.96
CA GLN A 513 -15.43 -14.94 -30.92
C GLN A 513 -16.01 -16.19 -30.28
N VAL A 514 -17.16 -16.66 -30.77
CA VAL A 514 -17.80 -17.88 -30.27
C VAL A 514 -16.91 -19.07 -30.56
N VAL A 515 -16.51 -19.79 -29.51
CA VAL A 515 -15.64 -20.97 -29.58
C VAL A 515 -16.26 -22.15 -28.83
N THR A 516 -15.89 -23.34 -29.25
CA THR A 516 -16.22 -24.61 -28.59
C THR A 516 -14.96 -25.43 -28.43
N ALA A 517 -14.95 -26.36 -27.49
CA ALA A 517 -13.79 -27.15 -27.12
C ALA A 517 -13.08 -27.75 -28.34
N GLY A 518 -11.76 -27.59 -28.37
CA GLY A 518 -10.89 -27.96 -29.49
C GLY A 518 -10.01 -26.80 -29.95
N THR A 519 -9.38 -26.97 -31.11
CA THR A 519 -8.46 -25.97 -31.68
C THR A 519 -9.23 -24.95 -32.53
N VAL A 520 -8.99 -23.68 -32.25
CA VAL A 520 -9.49 -22.51 -32.96
C VAL A 520 -8.32 -21.84 -33.66
N THR A 521 -8.38 -21.73 -34.99
CA THR A 521 -7.34 -21.01 -35.74
C THR A 521 -7.71 -19.55 -35.88
N LEU A 522 -6.96 -18.66 -35.24
CA LEU A 522 -6.99 -17.23 -35.50
C LEU A 522 -6.10 -16.92 -36.70
N SER A 523 -6.58 -16.10 -37.63
CA SER A 523 -5.81 -15.77 -38.82
C SER A 523 -6.13 -14.38 -39.33
N GLY A 524 -5.15 -13.77 -39.99
CA GLY A 524 -5.28 -12.43 -40.52
C GLY A 524 -4.11 -12.07 -41.43
N VAL A 525 -3.90 -10.77 -41.61
CA VAL A 525 -2.76 -10.21 -42.33
C VAL A 525 -1.99 -9.28 -41.41
N ILE A 526 -0.66 -9.30 -41.51
CA ILE A 526 0.20 -8.44 -40.71
C ILE A 526 -0.09 -6.97 -41.06
N PRO A 527 -0.43 -6.11 -40.08
CA PRO A 527 -0.86 -4.75 -40.33
C PRO A 527 0.31 -3.85 -40.75
N ALA A 528 -0.02 -2.70 -41.34
CA ALA A 528 0.98 -1.71 -41.75
C ALA A 528 1.67 -1.00 -40.58
N THR A 529 1.10 -1.08 -39.38
CA THR A 529 1.65 -0.54 -38.14
C THR A 529 2.74 -1.42 -37.53
N VAL A 530 2.99 -2.60 -38.09
CA VAL A 530 3.94 -3.56 -37.51
C VAL A 530 5.34 -2.96 -37.37
N VAL A 531 5.95 -3.16 -36.20
CA VAL A 531 7.34 -2.81 -35.93
C VAL A 531 8.12 -4.07 -35.63
N ALA A 532 9.36 -4.14 -36.13
CA ALA A 532 10.25 -5.24 -35.84
C ALA A 532 10.79 -5.13 -34.40
N GLY A 533 10.54 -6.14 -33.57
CA GLY A 533 10.98 -6.17 -32.18
C GLY A 533 10.42 -7.38 -31.43
N LYS A 534 10.70 -7.45 -30.13
CA LYS A 534 9.93 -8.29 -29.21
C LYS A 534 8.57 -7.63 -29.02
N SER A 535 7.52 -8.44 -28.96
CA SER A 535 6.17 -8.00 -28.64
C SER A 535 5.43 -9.10 -27.87
N TYR A 536 4.21 -8.81 -27.44
CA TYR A 536 3.38 -9.64 -26.56
C TYR A 536 2.02 -9.83 -27.18
N ALA A 537 1.36 -10.93 -26.86
CA ALA A 537 -0.04 -11.15 -27.16
C ALA A 537 -0.82 -11.13 -25.84
N ARG A 538 -2.13 -11.25 -25.95
CA ARG A 538 -2.99 -11.57 -24.82
C ARG A 538 -4.18 -12.32 -25.34
N PHE A 539 -4.51 -13.43 -24.73
CA PHE A 539 -5.67 -14.26 -25.04
C PHE A 539 -6.54 -14.32 -23.81
N ARG A 540 -7.84 -14.08 -23.99
CA ARG A 540 -8.81 -14.11 -22.90
C ARG A 540 -10.03 -14.87 -23.35
N ILE A 541 -10.47 -15.84 -22.57
CA ILE A 541 -11.71 -16.57 -22.81
C ILE A 541 -12.62 -16.49 -21.60
N CYS A 542 -13.93 -16.37 -21.82
CA CYS A 542 -14.94 -16.35 -20.75
C CYS A 542 -16.24 -17.03 -21.22
N SER A 543 -17.09 -17.49 -20.30
CA SER A 543 -18.36 -18.14 -20.68
C SER A 543 -19.45 -17.16 -21.10
N THR A 544 -19.31 -15.89 -20.75
CA THR A 544 -20.32 -14.84 -20.96
C THR A 544 -19.80 -13.75 -21.89
N ILE A 545 -20.65 -13.34 -22.84
CA ILE A 545 -20.36 -12.26 -23.79
C ILE A 545 -20.01 -10.95 -23.05
N ALA A 546 -19.04 -10.19 -23.55
CA ALA A 546 -18.55 -8.94 -22.97
C ALA A 546 -18.02 -9.03 -21.53
N ASN A 547 -17.71 -10.22 -21.00
CA ASN A 547 -17.09 -10.37 -19.68
C ASN A 547 -15.57 -10.14 -19.76
N CYS A 548 -14.92 -10.59 -20.83
CA CYS A 548 -13.47 -10.54 -21.04
C CYS A 548 -13.10 -9.90 -22.40
N ASP A 549 -13.90 -8.97 -22.90
CA ASP A 549 -13.72 -8.35 -24.24
C ASP A 549 -12.75 -7.15 -24.25
N SER A 550 -12.14 -6.84 -23.11
CA SER A 550 -11.09 -5.83 -22.91
C SER A 550 -9.74 -6.51 -22.68
N PRO A 551 -8.60 -5.93 -23.14
CA PRO A 551 -7.28 -6.49 -22.86
C PRO A 551 -6.89 -6.35 -21.38
N THR A 552 -7.56 -5.48 -20.61
CA THR A 552 -7.33 -5.29 -19.18
C THR A 552 -8.60 -5.57 -18.38
N GLY A 553 -8.42 -5.73 -17.08
CA GLY A 553 -9.50 -5.80 -16.09
C GLY A 553 -9.99 -7.20 -15.78
N HIS A 554 -10.82 -7.29 -14.75
CA HIS A 554 -11.30 -8.56 -14.20
C HIS A 554 -12.47 -9.16 -14.99
N ALA A 555 -12.47 -10.48 -15.21
CA ALA A 555 -13.65 -11.22 -15.65
C ALA A 555 -14.06 -12.30 -14.64
N GLY A 556 -15.37 -12.51 -14.52
CA GLY A 556 -15.96 -13.38 -13.50
C GLY A 556 -15.76 -14.89 -13.71
N ASP A 557 -15.12 -15.30 -14.80
CA ASP A 557 -14.71 -16.66 -15.10
C ASP A 557 -13.77 -16.68 -16.31
N GLY A 558 -13.12 -17.81 -16.56
CA GLY A 558 -12.32 -18.02 -17.77
C GLY A 558 -10.83 -18.10 -17.50
N GLU A 559 -10.03 -17.81 -18.51
CA GLU A 559 -8.57 -17.82 -18.43
C GLU A 559 -7.93 -16.72 -19.30
N VAL A 560 -6.82 -16.17 -18.83
CA VAL A 560 -5.94 -15.23 -19.54
C VAL A 560 -4.57 -15.86 -19.74
N GLU A 561 -4.02 -15.74 -20.94
CA GLU A 561 -2.65 -16.17 -21.30
C GLU A 561 -1.97 -15.03 -22.11
N ASP A 562 -0.66 -14.79 -21.97
CA ASP A 562 0.07 -13.63 -22.55
C ASP A 562 1.18 -13.94 -23.60
#